data_AF-A0A133VPF0-F1
#
_entry.id   AF-A0A133VPF0-F1
#
_cell.length_a   1.000
_cell.length_b   1.000
_cell.length_c   1.000
_cell.angle_alpha   90.00
_cell.angle_beta   90.00
_cell.angle_gamma   90.00
#
_symmetry.space_group_name_H-M   'P 1'
#
loop_
_entity.id
_entity.type
_entity.pdbx_description
1 polymer ?
#
loop_
_entity_poly.entity_id
_entity_poly.type
_entity_poly.pdbx_seq_one_letter_code
_entity_poly.pdbx_strand_id
1 'polypeptide(L)'
;MEQRISDINEWIKGIAKDRFIENEKTKLAVYKAFQELVEAATDICAMHTADKDRSVGDDYENIERASGDLFSKNLESNLKQANGLRNRLVHEYNGLRDEIAYTGLKDLLPELEEFKEDVSD
;
A
#
# COMPACT_ATOMS: atom_id res chain seq x y z
N MET A 1 -0.78 3.83 10.16
CA MET A 1 -0.26 4.20 8.83
C MET A 1 0.94 5.15 8.92
N GLU A 2 0.85 6.28 9.63
CA GLU A 2 1.92 7.30 9.72
C GLU A 2 3.32 6.74 10.03
N GLN A 3 3.47 5.92 11.08
CA GLN A 3 4.76 5.32 11.42
C GLN A 3 5.35 4.48 10.27
N ARG A 4 4.51 3.73 9.54
CA ARG A 4 4.97 2.89 8.41
C ARG A 4 5.44 3.75 7.24
N ILE A 5 4.73 4.83 6.93
CA ILE A 5 5.14 5.81 5.91
C ILE A 5 6.49 6.43 6.29
N SER A 6 6.62 6.89 7.54
CA SER A 6 7.88 7.46 8.05
C SER A 6 9.04 6.46 7.95
N ASP A 7 8.83 5.23 8.42
CA ASP A 7 9.84 4.18 8.42
C ASP A 7 10.30 3.84 6.99
N ILE A 8 9.37 3.67 6.04
CA ILE A 8 9.72 3.42 4.64
C ILE A 8 10.54 4.58 4.08
N ASN A 9 10.07 5.82 4.26
CA ASN A 9 10.77 7.01 3.78
C ASN A 9 12.18 7.12 4.35
N GLU A 10 12.37 6.81 5.63
CA GLU A 10 13.68 6.79 6.28
C GLU A 10 14.58 5.71 5.68
N TRP A 11 14.09 4.47 5.55
CA TRP A 11 14.90 3.33 5.11
C TRP A 11 15.30 3.39 3.64
N ILE A 12 14.51 4.07 2.80
CA ILE A 12 14.85 4.28 1.38
C ILE A 12 15.58 5.61 1.14
N LYS A 13 15.79 6.43 2.16
CA LYS A 13 16.38 7.76 1.98
C LYS A 13 17.83 7.67 1.51
N GLY A 14 18.09 8.19 0.31
CA GLY A 14 19.44 8.28 -0.25
C GLY A 14 20.07 6.94 -0.62
N ILE A 15 19.32 5.83 -0.55
CA ILE A 15 19.78 4.54 -1.03
C ILE A 15 19.53 4.44 -2.54
N ALA A 16 20.56 4.08 -3.31
CA ALA A 16 20.37 3.75 -4.72
C ALA A 16 19.58 2.45 -4.86
N LYS A 17 18.76 2.32 -5.91
CA LYS A 17 17.92 1.14 -6.16
C LYS A 17 18.71 -0.18 -6.09
N ASP A 18 19.85 -0.27 -6.79
CA ASP A 18 20.64 -1.50 -6.81
C ASP A 18 21.18 -1.85 -5.41
N ARG A 19 21.52 -0.84 -4.60
CA ARG A 19 21.94 -1.03 -3.20
C ARG A 19 20.80 -1.44 -2.28
N PHE A 20 19.58 -0.98 -2.55
CA PHE A 20 18.40 -1.44 -1.85
C PHE A 20 18.13 -2.93 -2.13
N ILE A 21 18.20 -3.33 -3.40
CA ILE A 21 17.95 -4.70 -3.85
C ILE A 21 18.95 -5.69 -3.25
N GLU A 22 20.23 -5.30 -3.18
CA GLU A 22 21.30 -6.08 -2.54
C GLU A 22 21.17 -6.16 -1.00
N ASN A 23 20.48 -5.21 -0.37
CA ASN A 23 20.34 -5.14 1.08
C ASN A 23 19.09 -5.89 1.55
N GLU A 24 19.21 -7.20 1.68
CA GLU A 24 18.11 -8.11 2.01
C GLU A 24 17.30 -7.67 3.25
N LYS A 25 17.97 -7.28 4.34
CA LYS A 25 17.30 -6.85 5.56
C LYS A 25 16.44 -5.61 5.33
N THR A 26 16.99 -4.59 4.67
CA THR A 26 16.29 -3.32 4.43
C THR A 26 15.14 -3.54 3.46
N LYS A 27 15.36 -4.35 2.42
CA LYS A 27 14.36 -4.74 1.46
C LYS A 27 13.16 -5.41 2.11
N LEU A 28 13.40 -6.45 2.91
CA LEU A 28 12.35 -7.16 3.64
C LEU A 28 11.61 -6.26 4.63
N ALA A 29 12.32 -5.36 5.32
CA ALA A 29 11.70 -4.40 6.22
C ALA A 29 10.77 -3.44 5.49
N VAL A 30 11.21 -2.87 4.36
CA VAL A 30 10.41 -1.97 3.53
C VAL A 30 9.20 -2.68 2.94
N TYR A 31 9.37 -3.90 2.40
CA TYR A 31 8.27 -4.69 1.86
C TYR A 31 7.22 -5.00 2.94
N LYS A 32 7.65 -5.40 4.14
CA LYS A 32 6.70 -5.67 5.23
C LYS A 32 5.98 -4.41 5.68
N ALA A 33 6.70 -3.29 5.82
CA ALA A 33 6.07 -2.01 6.19
C ALA A 33 5.05 -1.54 5.14
N PHE A 34 5.33 -1.74 3.86
CA PHE A 34 4.38 -1.43 2.79
C PHE A 34 3.17 -2.36 2.81
N GLN A 35 3.38 -3.66 3.04
CA GLN A 35 2.28 -4.61 3.20
C GLN A 35 1.35 -4.19 4.34
N GLU A 36 1.89 -3.83 5.51
CA GLU A 36 1.10 -3.35 6.64
C GLU A 36 0.35 -2.04 6.33
N LEU A 37 0.95 -1.16 5.53
CA LEU A 37 0.31 0.08 5.09
C LEU A 37 -0.91 -0.18 4.20
N VAL A 38 -0.76 -1.09 3.23
CA VAL A 38 -1.83 -1.47 2.31
C VAL A 38 -2.92 -2.26 3.02
N GLU A 39 -2.56 -3.19 3.91
CA GLU A 39 -3.51 -3.95 4.74
C GLU A 39 -4.37 -3.02 5.60
N ALA A 40 -3.76 -2.01 6.21
CA ALA A 40 -4.51 -1.00 6.95
C ALA A 40 -5.49 -0.21 6.06
N ALA A 41 -5.07 0.17 4.84
CA ALA A 41 -5.95 0.88 3.91
C ALA A 41 -7.15 0.02 3.46
N THR A 42 -6.92 -1.26 3.14
CA THR A 42 -7.99 -2.19 2.74
C THR A 42 -8.93 -2.51 3.90
N ASP A 43 -8.41 -2.65 5.12
CA ASP A 43 -9.23 -2.87 6.32
C ASP A 43 -10.14 -1.67 6.60
N ILE A 44 -9.64 -0.44 6.47
CA ILE A 44 -10.46 0.78 6.62
C ILE A 44 -11.56 0.83 5.56
N CYS A 45 -11.25 0.50 4.30
CA CYS A 45 -12.27 0.42 3.24
C CYS A 45 -13.33 -0.64 3.57
N ALA A 46 -12.93 -1.82 4.05
CA ALA A 46 -13.86 -2.88 4.44
C ALA A 46 -14.74 -2.49 5.63
N MET A 47 -14.18 -1.77 6.61
CA MET A 47 -14.95 -1.22 7.73
C MET A 47 -15.98 -0.19 7.26
N HIS A 48 -15.58 0.71 6.36
CA HIS A 48 -16.48 1.70 5.78
C HIS A 48 -17.65 1.06 5.02
N THR A 49 -17.38 0.05 4.17
CA THR A 49 -18.43 -0.66 3.43
C THR A 49 -19.32 -1.49 4.34
N ALA A 50 -18.77 -2.07 5.42
CA ALA A 50 -19.56 -2.75 6.43
C ALA A 50 -20.58 -1.80 7.09
N ASP A 51 -20.15 -0.58 7.43
CA ASP A 51 -21.00 0.40 8.09
C ASP A 51 -22.06 1.00 7.15
N LYS A 52 -21.69 1.27 5.89
CA LYS A 52 -22.57 1.88 4.89
C LYS A 52 -23.55 0.90 4.25
N ASP A 53 -23.05 -0.23 3.77
CA ASP A 53 -23.81 -1.18 2.93
C ASP A 53 -24.25 -2.43 3.70
N ARG A 54 -23.84 -2.58 4.96
CA ARG A 54 -24.06 -3.79 5.77
C ARG A 54 -23.55 -5.06 5.09
N SER A 55 -22.54 -4.93 4.24
CA SER A 55 -21.88 -6.03 3.54
C SER A 55 -20.41 -5.71 3.29
N VAL A 56 -19.57 -6.73 3.33
CA VAL A 56 -18.13 -6.64 3.06
C VAL A 56 -17.83 -7.49 1.83
N GLY A 57 -17.25 -6.86 0.80
CA GLY A 57 -16.75 -7.53 -0.39
C GLY A 57 -15.30 -7.97 -0.22
N ASP A 58 -14.65 -8.38 -1.32
CA ASP A 58 -13.19 -8.48 -1.32
C ASP A 58 -12.52 -7.10 -1.30
N ASP A 59 -11.19 -7.05 -1.15
CA ASP A 59 -10.44 -5.79 -1.07
C ASP A 59 -10.68 -4.87 -2.28
N TYR A 60 -10.78 -5.41 -3.50
CA TYR A 60 -10.98 -4.60 -4.70
C TYR A 60 -12.38 -4.01 -4.74
N GLU A 61 -13.39 -4.82 -4.37
CA GLU A 61 -14.78 -4.35 -4.24
C GLU A 61 -14.89 -3.30 -3.13
N ASN A 62 -14.23 -3.49 -2.00
CA ASN A 62 -14.29 -2.56 -0.87
C ASN A 62 -13.64 -1.21 -1.23
N ILE A 63 -12.48 -1.22 -1.89
CA ILE A 63 -11.84 0.01 -2.40
C ILE A 63 -12.78 0.75 -3.37
N GLU A 64 -13.41 0.03 -4.30
CA GLU A 64 -14.32 0.62 -5.28
C GLU A 64 -15.54 1.26 -4.62
N ARG A 65 -16.15 0.60 -3.64
CA ARG A 65 -17.33 1.12 -2.94
C ARG A 65 -17.01 2.31 -2.03
N ALA A 66 -15.80 2.36 -1.46
CA ALA A 66 -15.35 3.47 -0.62
C ALA A 66 -14.90 4.71 -1.43
N SER A 67 -14.57 4.53 -2.72
CA SER A 67 -14.10 5.57 -3.65
C SER A 67 -15.10 6.72 -3.84
N GLY A 68 -14.68 7.94 -3.51
CA GLY A 68 -15.47 9.18 -3.61
C GLY A 68 -16.41 9.45 -2.44
N ASP A 69 -16.45 8.57 -1.44
CA ASP A 69 -17.19 8.76 -0.18
C ASP A 69 -16.24 8.81 1.02
N LEU A 70 -15.35 7.81 1.15
CA LEU A 70 -14.33 7.77 2.20
C LEU A 70 -13.05 8.53 1.81
N PHE A 71 -12.65 8.46 0.55
CA PHE A 71 -11.44 9.07 0.01
C PHE A 71 -11.66 9.51 -1.43
N SER A 72 -10.76 10.32 -1.99
CA SER A 72 -10.94 10.87 -3.33
C SER A 72 -10.87 9.83 -4.45
N LYS A 73 -11.74 9.97 -5.47
CA LYS A 73 -11.86 9.00 -6.58
C LYS A 73 -10.58 8.81 -7.40
N ASN A 74 -9.68 9.80 -7.40
CA ASN A 74 -8.37 9.70 -8.06
C ASN A 74 -7.51 8.57 -7.47
N LEU A 75 -7.66 8.26 -6.18
CA LEU A 75 -6.83 7.28 -5.49
C LEU A 75 -7.26 5.82 -5.74
N GLU A 76 -8.48 5.58 -6.24
CA GLU A 76 -9.03 4.22 -6.37
C GLU A 76 -8.11 3.28 -7.14
N SER A 77 -7.63 3.73 -8.31
CA SER A 77 -6.75 2.92 -9.15
C SER A 77 -5.40 2.66 -8.48
N ASN A 78 -4.87 3.63 -7.73
CA ASN A 78 -3.60 3.50 -7.04
C ASN A 78 -3.72 2.56 -5.83
N LEU A 79 -4.80 2.61 -5.06
CA LEU A 79 -5.07 1.66 -3.97
C LEU A 79 -5.27 0.24 -4.49
N LYS A 80 -6.00 0.05 -5.61
CA LYS A 80 -6.12 -1.27 -6.26
C LYS A 80 -4.75 -1.79 -6.72
N GLN A 81 -3.89 -0.93 -7.26
CA GLN A 81 -2.52 -1.30 -7.63
C GLN A 81 -1.66 -1.64 -6.41
N ALA A 82 -1.79 -0.90 -5.31
CA ALA A 82 -1.09 -1.17 -4.06
C ALA A 82 -1.50 -2.52 -3.46
N ASN A 83 -2.80 -2.86 -3.46
CA ASN A 83 -3.27 -4.19 -3.06
C ASN A 83 -2.71 -5.30 -3.98
N GLY A 84 -2.68 -5.06 -5.29
CA GLY A 84 -2.04 -5.95 -6.25
C GLY A 84 -0.56 -6.18 -5.95
N LEU A 85 0.20 -5.12 -5.64
CA LEU A 85 1.61 -5.21 -5.30
C LEU A 85 1.82 -5.95 -3.97
N ARG A 86 1.02 -5.65 -2.94
CA ARG A 86 1.03 -6.37 -1.66
C ARG A 86 0.83 -7.88 -1.87
N ASN A 87 -0.16 -8.28 -2.66
CA ASN A 87 -0.43 -9.69 -2.99
C ASN A 87 0.79 -10.36 -3.65
N ARG A 88 1.43 -9.68 -4.62
CA ARG A 88 2.62 -10.22 -5.30
C ARG A 88 3.81 -10.34 -4.34
N LEU A 89 4.02 -9.36 -3.47
CA LEU A 89 5.07 -9.41 -2.43
C LEU A 89 4.88 -10.59 -1.48
N VAL A 90 3.65 -11.00 -1.17
CA VAL A 90 3.37 -12.17 -0.31
C VAL A 90 3.60 -13.48 -1.07
N HIS A 91 3.15 -13.58 -2.32
CA HIS A 91 3.11 -14.85 -3.05
C HIS A 91 4.39 -15.17 -3.84
N GLU A 92 5.16 -14.18 -4.29
CA GLU A 92 6.20 -14.36 -5.31
C GLU A 92 7.60 -13.95 -4.85
N TYR A 93 7.98 -14.17 -3.59
CA TYR A 93 9.35 -13.91 -3.12
C TYR A 93 10.46 -14.57 -3.98
N ASN A 94 10.13 -15.55 -4.83
CA ASN A 94 11.05 -16.22 -5.76
C ASN A 94 10.91 -15.80 -7.24
N GLY A 95 9.97 -14.92 -7.61
CA GLY A 95 9.67 -14.57 -9.01
C GLY A 95 9.41 -13.08 -9.29
N LEU A 96 9.06 -12.30 -8.26
CA LEU A 96 8.92 -10.85 -8.40
C LEU A 96 10.30 -10.23 -8.59
N ARG A 97 10.46 -9.43 -9.65
CA ARG A 97 11.67 -8.64 -9.87
C ARG A 97 11.71 -7.51 -8.84
N ASP A 98 12.67 -7.54 -7.93
CA ASP A 98 12.84 -6.52 -6.87
C ASP A 98 12.91 -5.10 -7.43
N GLU A 99 13.35 -4.92 -8.69
CA GLU A 99 13.31 -3.63 -9.39
C GLU A 99 11.88 -3.13 -9.60
N ILE A 100 10.96 -4.02 -9.97
CA ILE A 100 9.55 -3.71 -10.19
C ILE A 100 8.90 -3.39 -8.84
N ALA A 101 9.20 -4.20 -7.81
CA ALA A 101 8.68 -3.99 -6.47
C ALA A 101 9.11 -2.65 -5.87
N TYR A 102 10.41 -2.33 -5.94
CA TYR A 102 10.94 -1.07 -5.45
C TYR A 102 10.33 0.14 -6.17
N THR A 103 10.22 0.07 -7.50
CA THR A 103 9.64 1.16 -8.30
C THR A 103 8.16 1.34 -7.96
N GLY A 104 7.37 0.27 -7.99
CA GLY A 104 5.95 0.32 -7.68
C GLY A 104 5.66 0.82 -6.26
N LEU A 105 6.43 0.36 -5.27
CA LEU A 105 6.31 0.85 -3.90
C LEU A 105 6.58 2.36 -3.80
N LYS A 106 7.64 2.83 -4.47
CA LYS A 106 8.01 4.25 -4.42
C LYS A 106 6.98 5.14 -5.12
N ASP A 107 6.37 4.64 -6.20
CA ASP A 107 5.32 5.36 -6.93
C ASP A 107 4.00 5.39 -6.16
N LEU A 108 3.69 4.34 -5.38
CA LEU A 108 2.43 4.21 -4.65
C LEU A 108 2.47 4.76 -3.21
N LEU A 109 3.66 4.96 -2.63
CA LEU A 109 3.80 5.47 -1.27
C LEU A 109 3.14 6.85 -1.07
N PRO A 110 3.29 7.85 -1.97
CA PRO A 110 2.61 9.14 -1.85
C PRO A 110 1.09 9.01 -1.90
N GLU A 111 0.57 8.07 -2.68
CA GLU A 111 -0.88 7.83 -2.82
C GLU A 111 -1.48 7.25 -1.53
N LEU A 112 -0.72 6.40 -0.82
CA LEU A 112 -1.09 5.88 0.50
C LEU A 112 -0.97 6.94 1.60
N GLU A 113 -0.10 7.94 1.40
CA GLU A 113 -0.01 9.12 2.27
C GLU A 113 -1.22 10.04 2.06
N GLU A 114 -1.63 10.30 0.81
CA GLU A 114 -2.86 11.04 0.47
C GLU A 114 -4.10 10.33 1.03
N PHE A 115 -4.23 9.01 0.84
CA PHE A 115 -5.32 8.24 1.44
C PHE A 115 -5.35 8.37 2.97
N LYS A 116 -4.19 8.32 3.63
CA LYS A 116 -4.10 8.50 5.08
C LYS A 116 -4.64 9.88 5.49
N GLU A 117 -4.35 10.93 4.72
CA GLU A 117 -4.88 12.27 4.97
C GLU A 117 -6.40 12.31 4.81
N ASP A 118 -6.95 11.71 3.75
CA ASP A 118 -8.41 11.64 3.51
C ASP A 118 -9.19 10.96 4.66
N VAL A 119 -8.60 9.95 5.32
CA VAL A 119 -9.29 9.16 6.36
C VAL A 119 -8.95 9.56 7.80
N SER A 120 -8.11 10.58 8.01
CA SER A 120 -7.70 11.04 9.34
C SER A 120 -8.53 12.21 9.89
N ASP A 121 -9.64 12.56 9.23
CA ASP A 121 -10.60 13.58 9.66
C ASP A 121 -11.69 13.03 10.61
#